data_AF-A0A1E3L3U1-F1
#
_entry.id   AF-A0A1E3L3U1-F1
#
_cell.length_a   1.000
_cell.length_b   1.000
_cell.length_c   1.000
_cell.angle_alpha   90.00
_cell.angle_beta   90.00
_cell.angle_gamma   90.00
#
_symmetry.space_group_name_H-M   'P 1'
#
loop_
_entity.id
_entity.type
_entity.pdbx_description
1 polymer ?
#
loop_
_entity_poly.entity_id
_entity_poly.type
_entity_poly.pdbx_seq_one_letter_code
_entity_poly.pdbx_strand_id
1 'polypeptide(L)'
;MKLSKFKMLGLSLTLSVLAGTVGGHSSYAAEAKDALTPVKPESGYFVDHYKNNTKDNMSATSNPAIGVLSGFEKLWTPGATWDSGTAVNAKILDQNIQMVIDIAKKRTASQAQAAYLDDRRNQSYSVIEGLGSLTDVYRKDAGATTTITDVPADATTQKYDDGGNNAGDPNSSLGSVVSLVNKLRGDYSSTNPAKSFFNYKRPFRWDSPAIVIPTLVPQIKSDPTSDGGFPSGHTNAAYLSAFAMAYAMPERYQELLTRASELGNNRIVAGMHSPFDVMGGRVMATALSAAILNDPANKELKKQAYQQAQKVLMTQTGTAPDRFSDYKANKKMYTERLTYQFPQVYAKNQPISVPKGAEVLLETRQPYLSDNQRRAVLATTGIPSGYPVLDDAEGWGRLNLFAAADGYGSFMSNVTVTMDAYKGGFNQEDHWRNAIAGKGGLIKKGTGTLYLEGKNTFSGNTMVMQGTLEGTTATAFGRGNVTNQGGTLAEQTAGMWMIDGDFKQTPKGTLELNIGSKADLLKIKGKASYNGKLQLNFTNNYMPANGMKIVINKKSVQHGQFSSMTTTGLPKGYSVKAIYSNTSVKLKVSKK
;
A
#
# COMPACT_ATOMS: atom_id res chain seq x y z
N MET A 1 -42.57 37.72 -28.46
CA MET A 1 -42.22 36.33 -28.86
C MET A 1 -40.80 36.05 -28.40
N LYS A 2 -40.41 35.00 -27.67
CA LYS A 2 -41.09 33.91 -26.98
C LYS A 2 -40.09 33.45 -25.89
N LEU A 3 -40.45 33.44 -24.61
CA LEU A 3 -39.70 32.70 -23.57
C LEU A 3 -39.94 31.19 -23.78
N SER A 4 -38.89 30.37 -23.89
CA SER A 4 -39.02 28.91 -23.86
C SER A 4 -38.61 28.36 -22.50
N LYS A 5 -39.61 27.80 -21.83
CA LYS A 5 -39.59 27.09 -20.55
C LYS A 5 -38.68 25.86 -20.61
N PHE A 6 -37.68 25.77 -19.74
CA PHE A 6 -37.07 24.49 -19.38
C PHE A 6 -37.96 23.79 -18.36
N LYS A 7 -38.57 22.67 -18.76
CA LYS A 7 -39.32 21.77 -17.88
C LYS A 7 -38.35 21.09 -16.91
N MET A 8 -38.51 21.35 -15.62
CA MET A 8 -38.02 20.47 -14.55
C MET A 8 -38.72 19.11 -14.68
N LEU A 9 -37.96 18.06 -14.97
CA LEU A 9 -38.40 16.69 -14.66
C LEU A 9 -38.11 16.45 -13.18
N GLY A 10 -39.17 16.44 -12.36
CA GLY A 10 -39.10 16.00 -10.97
C GLY A 10 -38.92 14.48 -10.93
N LEU A 11 -37.75 14.04 -10.47
CA LEU A 11 -37.52 12.65 -10.10
C LEU A 11 -38.01 12.50 -8.65
N SER A 12 -39.22 11.94 -8.47
CA SER A 12 -39.72 11.58 -7.15
C SER A 12 -38.94 10.39 -6.61
N LEU A 13 -37.96 10.65 -5.74
CA LEU A 13 -37.34 9.61 -4.93
C LEU A 13 -38.32 9.26 -3.81
N THR A 14 -39.07 8.18 -3.98
CA THR A 14 -39.83 7.56 -2.89
C THR A 14 -38.85 6.95 -1.90
N LEU A 15 -38.63 7.65 -0.79
CA LEU A 15 -37.82 7.20 0.33
C LEU A 15 -38.66 6.21 1.16
N SER A 16 -38.50 4.92 0.87
CA SER A 16 -39.06 3.85 1.71
C SER A 16 -38.35 3.84 3.07
N VAL A 17 -38.97 4.47 4.06
CA VAL A 17 -38.53 4.37 5.46
C VAL A 17 -38.93 2.99 5.97
N LEU A 18 -37.98 2.05 5.94
CA LEU A 18 -38.08 0.83 6.73
C LEU A 18 -37.69 1.17 8.17
N ALA A 19 -38.70 1.43 9.00
CA ALA A 19 -38.60 1.31 10.43
C ALA A 19 -38.37 -0.18 10.76
N GLY A 20 -37.13 -0.53 11.12
CA GLY A 20 -36.72 -1.88 11.46
C GLY A 20 -36.07 -1.89 12.84
N THR A 21 -36.61 -2.75 13.68
CA THR A 21 -36.35 -3.02 15.09
C THR A 21 -34.87 -3.22 15.47
N VAL A 22 -34.56 -2.94 16.74
CA VAL A 22 -33.30 -3.25 17.40
C VAL A 22 -33.11 -4.77 17.40
N GLY A 23 -32.33 -5.28 16.45
CA GLY A 23 -31.94 -6.69 16.37
C GLY A 23 -30.93 -6.91 15.25
N GLY A 24 -29.76 -7.48 15.57
CA GLY A 24 -28.77 -7.93 14.58
C GLY A 24 -27.41 -7.26 14.67
N HIS A 25 -26.66 -7.49 15.76
CA HIS A 25 -25.19 -7.37 15.71
C HIS A 25 -24.53 -8.62 15.08
N SER A 26 -25.29 -9.71 14.92
CA SER A 26 -24.82 -11.01 14.45
C SER A 26 -24.74 -11.15 12.93
N SER A 27 -25.61 -10.51 12.15
CA SER A 27 -25.62 -10.64 10.68
C SER A 27 -24.48 -9.90 9.99
N TYR A 28 -24.14 -8.69 10.45
CA TYR A 28 -23.03 -7.91 9.87
C TYR A 28 -21.65 -8.47 10.19
N ALA A 29 -21.49 -9.08 11.38
CA ALA A 29 -20.27 -9.80 11.73
C ALA A 29 -20.11 -11.08 10.89
N ALA A 30 -21.22 -11.68 10.44
CA ALA A 30 -21.20 -12.83 9.53
C ALA A 30 -20.78 -12.41 8.11
N GLU A 31 -21.37 -11.35 7.52
CA GLU A 31 -20.96 -10.84 6.19
C GLU A 31 -19.49 -10.39 6.15
N ALA A 32 -18.99 -9.77 7.23
CA ALA A 32 -17.58 -9.40 7.35
C ALA A 32 -16.66 -10.62 7.58
N LYS A 33 -17.14 -11.69 8.23
CA LYS A 33 -16.38 -12.94 8.42
C LYS A 33 -16.27 -13.74 7.12
N ASP A 34 -17.33 -13.75 6.31
CA ASP A 34 -17.33 -14.47 5.04
C ASP A 34 -16.35 -13.85 4.04
N ALA A 35 -16.24 -12.51 3.99
CA ALA A 35 -15.26 -11.80 3.16
C ALA A 35 -13.78 -12.01 3.60
N LEU A 36 -13.55 -12.48 4.82
CA LEU A 36 -12.22 -12.71 5.39
C LEU A 36 -11.83 -14.19 5.44
N THR A 37 -12.71 -15.11 5.06
CA THR A 37 -12.34 -16.53 5.02
C THR A 37 -11.60 -16.81 3.70
N PRO A 38 -10.36 -17.35 3.72
CA PRO A 38 -9.66 -17.70 2.50
C PRO A 38 -10.47 -18.66 1.64
N VAL A 39 -10.55 -18.39 0.33
CA VAL A 39 -11.11 -19.33 -0.65
C VAL A 39 -10.07 -20.41 -0.93
N LYS A 40 -10.45 -21.68 -0.79
CA LYS A 40 -9.59 -22.83 -1.10
C LYS A 40 -9.74 -23.23 -2.58
N PRO A 41 -8.70 -23.12 -3.42
CA PRO A 41 -8.73 -23.64 -4.78
C PRO A 41 -8.73 -25.18 -4.79
N GLU A 42 -9.12 -25.78 -5.92
CA GLU A 42 -9.05 -27.24 -6.12
C GLU A 42 -7.62 -27.79 -5.96
N SER A 43 -6.61 -27.02 -6.38
CA SER A 43 -5.18 -27.33 -6.23
C SER A 43 -4.65 -27.23 -4.79
N GLY A 44 -5.50 -26.83 -3.83
CA GLY A 44 -5.07 -26.40 -2.50
C GLY A 44 -4.54 -24.97 -2.48
N TYR A 45 -4.21 -24.47 -1.28
CA TYR A 45 -3.71 -23.11 -1.09
C TYR A 45 -2.29 -22.97 -1.62
N PHE A 46 -1.98 -21.87 -2.31
CA PHE A 46 -0.64 -21.61 -2.83
C PHE A 46 0.44 -21.72 -1.74
N VAL A 47 0.19 -21.12 -0.56
CA VAL A 47 1.16 -21.08 0.54
C VAL A 47 1.53 -22.44 1.09
N ASP A 48 0.65 -23.44 0.97
CA ASP A 48 0.90 -24.80 1.47
C ASP A 48 1.68 -25.65 0.47
N HIS A 49 1.64 -25.29 -0.83
CA HIS A 49 2.14 -26.13 -1.92
C HIS A 49 3.18 -25.45 -2.82
N TYR A 50 3.64 -24.23 -2.49
CA TYR A 50 4.54 -23.42 -3.35
C TYR A 50 5.80 -24.15 -3.84
N LYS A 51 6.31 -25.13 -3.07
CA LYS A 51 7.46 -25.97 -3.44
C LYS A 51 7.23 -26.86 -4.65
N ASN A 52 5.98 -27.02 -5.08
CA ASN A 52 5.63 -27.73 -6.30
C ASN A 52 5.86 -26.89 -7.57
N ASN A 53 6.32 -25.64 -7.46
CA ASN A 53 6.76 -24.87 -8.63
C ASN A 53 8.09 -25.40 -9.17
N THR A 54 8.02 -26.53 -9.88
CA THR A 54 9.15 -27.22 -10.49
C THR A 54 8.83 -27.53 -11.95
N LYS A 55 9.86 -27.92 -12.72
CA LYS A 55 9.70 -28.35 -14.11
C LYS A 55 8.94 -29.68 -14.27
N ASP A 56 8.84 -30.46 -13.19
CA ASP A 56 8.17 -31.77 -13.20
C ASP A 56 6.65 -31.62 -13.04
N ASN A 57 6.19 -30.48 -12.52
CA ASN A 57 4.78 -30.13 -12.37
C ASN A 57 4.38 -29.08 -13.41
N MET A 58 3.63 -29.50 -14.44
CA MET A 58 3.31 -28.69 -15.61
C MET A 58 1.80 -28.54 -15.86
N SER A 59 0.99 -28.51 -14.79
CA SER A 59 -0.44 -28.20 -14.86
C SER A 59 -0.86 -27.20 -13.79
N ALA A 60 -2.00 -26.52 -13.99
CA ALA A 60 -2.57 -25.60 -12.99
C ALA A 60 -2.88 -26.28 -11.65
N THR A 61 -3.18 -27.58 -11.65
CA THR A 61 -3.50 -28.36 -10.44
C THR A 61 -2.26 -28.90 -9.72
N SER A 62 -1.18 -29.21 -10.45
CA SER A 62 0.06 -29.74 -9.89
C SER A 62 1.06 -28.65 -9.50
N ASN A 63 1.05 -27.52 -10.21
CA ASN A 63 1.99 -26.42 -10.02
C ASN A 63 1.23 -25.15 -9.59
N PRO A 64 1.44 -24.66 -8.36
CA PRO A 64 0.71 -23.50 -7.84
C PRO A 64 1.05 -22.20 -8.58
N ALA A 65 2.24 -22.07 -9.17
CA ALA A 65 2.60 -20.90 -9.98
C ALA A 65 1.85 -20.87 -11.32
N ILE A 66 1.58 -22.02 -11.91
CA ILE A 66 0.68 -22.13 -13.07
C ILE A 66 -0.76 -21.86 -12.61
N GLY A 67 -1.18 -22.46 -11.49
CA GLY A 67 -2.52 -22.28 -10.92
C GLY A 67 -2.88 -20.83 -10.66
N VAL A 68 -2.01 -20.06 -9.99
CA VAL A 68 -2.27 -18.63 -9.70
C VAL A 68 -2.32 -17.76 -10.96
N LEU A 69 -1.71 -18.21 -12.07
CA LEU A 69 -1.70 -17.50 -13.35
C LEU A 69 -2.70 -18.06 -14.36
N SER A 70 -3.44 -19.13 -14.03
CA SER A 70 -4.35 -19.84 -14.95
C SER A 70 -5.46 -18.96 -15.52
N GLY A 71 -5.79 -17.85 -14.84
CA GLY A 71 -6.69 -16.82 -15.39
C GLY A 71 -6.22 -16.26 -16.75
N PHE A 72 -4.93 -16.38 -17.09
CA PHE A 72 -4.38 -16.02 -18.39
C PHE A 72 -4.92 -16.89 -19.54
N GLU A 73 -5.41 -18.10 -19.28
CA GLU A 73 -6.01 -18.98 -20.30
C GLU A 73 -7.31 -18.40 -20.89
N LYS A 74 -7.94 -17.45 -20.20
CA LYS A 74 -9.08 -16.66 -20.70
C LYS A 74 -8.67 -15.63 -21.76
N LEU A 75 -7.37 -15.43 -21.97
CA LEU A 75 -6.80 -14.53 -22.97
C LEU A 75 -6.07 -15.32 -24.06
N TRP A 76 -5.36 -16.38 -23.68
CA TRP A 76 -4.44 -17.12 -24.55
C TRP A 76 -4.46 -18.62 -24.27
N THR A 77 -4.61 -19.43 -25.31
CA THR A 77 -4.44 -20.89 -25.24
C THR A 77 -3.05 -21.27 -25.78
N PRO A 78 -2.21 -22.00 -25.01
CA PRO A 78 -0.87 -22.40 -25.46
C PRO A 78 -0.93 -23.30 -26.70
N GLY A 79 0.08 -23.17 -27.57
CA GLY A 79 0.27 -24.02 -28.74
C GLY A 79 1.37 -25.07 -28.55
N ALA A 80 1.43 -26.04 -29.46
CA ALA A 80 2.49 -27.06 -29.50
C ALA A 80 3.88 -26.49 -29.81
N THR A 81 3.96 -25.37 -30.54
CA THR A 81 5.20 -24.61 -30.79
C THR A 81 5.10 -23.20 -30.21
N TRP A 82 6.24 -22.51 -30.10
CA TRP A 82 6.36 -21.17 -29.50
C TRP A 82 5.47 -20.09 -30.16
N ASP A 83 5.02 -20.33 -31.40
CA ASP A 83 4.25 -19.43 -32.24
C ASP A 83 2.86 -19.96 -32.61
N SER A 84 2.47 -21.16 -32.18
CA SER A 84 1.20 -21.81 -32.59
C SER A 84 0.06 -21.68 -31.58
N GLY A 85 0.16 -20.82 -30.58
CA GLY A 85 -0.93 -20.62 -29.61
C GLY A 85 -2.06 -19.74 -30.16
N THR A 86 -3.21 -19.77 -29.49
CA THR A 86 -4.45 -19.13 -29.95
C THR A 86 -4.85 -17.98 -29.04
N ALA A 87 -5.08 -16.80 -29.62
CA ALA A 87 -5.64 -15.65 -28.91
C ALA A 87 -7.14 -15.84 -28.67
N VAL A 88 -7.53 -16.18 -27.43
CA VAL A 88 -8.93 -16.31 -27.01
C VAL A 88 -9.62 -14.95 -26.96
N ASN A 89 -8.90 -13.94 -26.47
CA ASN A 89 -9.37 -12.55 -26.47
C ASN A 89 -8.39 -11.66 -27.26
N ALA A 90 -8.41 -11.83 -28.59
CA ALA A 90 -7.53 -11.12 -29.52
C ALA A 90 -7.52 -9.61 -29.30
N LYS A 91 -8.70 -8.97 -29.17
CA LYS A 91 -8.82 -7.52 -28.96
C LYS A 91 -7.98 -7.02 -27.78
N ILE A 92 -8.01 -7.73 -26.65
CA ILE A 92 -7.30 -7.31 -25.44
C ILE A 92 -5.82 -7.65 -25.51
N LEU A 93 -5.45 -8.76 -26.16
CA LEU A 93 -4.05 -9.07 -26.45
C LEU A 93 -3.43 -8.08 -27.44
N ASP A 94 -4.16 -7.67 -28.47
CA ASP A 94 -3.71 -6.64 -29.42
C ASP A 94 -3.48 -5.31 -28.72
N GLN A 95 -4.37 -4.90 -27.81
CA GLN A 95 -4.16 -3.72 -26.97
C GLN A 95 -2.91 -3.84 -26.08
N ASN A 96 -2.67 -5.04 -25.53
CA ASN A 96 -1.49 -5.36 -24.73
C ASN A 96 -0.19 -5.21 -25.53
N ILE A 97 -0.17 -5.63 -26.79
CA ILE A 97 0.99 -5.45 -27.68
C ILE A 97 1.09 -3.99 -28.18
N GLN A 98 -0.03 -3.37 -28.56
CA GLN A 98 -0.06 -2.00 -29.06
C GLN A 98 0.49 -1.00 -28.04
N MET A 99 0.24 -1.20 -26.75
CA MET A 99 0.83 -0.38 -25.70
C MET A 99 2.37 -0.38 -25.74
N VAL A 100 2.99 -1.54 -26.01
CA VAL A 100 4.45 -1.65 -26.13
C VAL A 100 4.95 -0.89 -27.36
N ILE A 101 4.25 -1.03 -28.50
CA ILE A 101 4.56 -0.31 -29.75
C ILE A 101 4.48 1.21 -29.54
N ASP A 102 3.43 1.68 -28.86
CA ASP A 102 3.23 3.11 -28.61
C ASP A 102 4.28 3.68 -27.65
N ILE A 103 4.69 2.92 -26.64
CA ILE A 103 5.79 3.28 -25.75
C ILE A 103 7.10 3.32 -26.54
N ALA A 104 7.37 2.33 -27.39
CA ALA A 104 8.58 2.27 -28.21
C ALA A 104 8.72 3.49 -29.14
N LYS A 105 7.61 4.02 -29.67
CA LYS A 105 7.58 5.23 -30.51
C LYS A 105 7.83 6.52 -29.73
N LYS A 106 7.51 6.56 -28.44
CA LYS A 106 7.50 7.79 -27.61
C LYS A 106 8.61 7.83 -26.56
N ARG A 107 9.29 6.71 -26.30
CA ARG A 107 10.28 6.61 -25.22
C ARG A 107 11.42 7.60 -25.41
N THR A 108 11.80 8.24 -24.31
CA THR A 108 12.93 9.17 -24.29
C THR A 108 14.26 8.42 -24.14
N ALA A 109 15.38 9.11 -24.42
CA ALA A 109 16.72 8.55 -24.20
C ALA A 109 16.95 8.13 -22.75
N SER A 110 16.48 8.94 -21.78
CA SER A 110 16.58 8.62 -20.35
C SER A 110 15.77 7.37 -19.98
N GLN A 111 14.57 7.21 -20.56
CA GLN A 111 13.77 5.99 -20.39
C GLN A 111 14.47 4.75 -20.99
N ALA A 112 15.10 4.88 -22.16
CA ALA A 112 15.87 3.81 -22.76
C ALA A 112 17.10 3.43 -21.92
N GLN A 113 17.83 4.42 -21.38
CA GLN A 113 18.96 4.20 -20.48
C GLN A 113 18.53 3.47 -19.21
N ALA A 114 17.47 3.94 -18.53
CA ALA A 114 16.93 3.29 -17.33
C ALA A 114 16.47 1.85 -17.64
N ALA A 115 15.82 1.64 -18.78
CA ALA A 115 15.37 0.32 -19.22
C ALA A 115 16.53 -0.64 -19.51
N TYR A 116 17.62 -0.16 -20.10
CA TYR A 116 18.83 -0.96 -20.29
C TYR A 116 19.44 -1.36 -18.93
N LEU A 117 19.62 -0.41 -18.02
CA LEU A 117 20.23 -0.66 -16.72
C LEU A 117 19.43 -1.68 -15.91
N ASP A 118 18.10 -1.55 -15.88
CA ASP A 118 17.22 -2.51 -15.21
C ASP A 118 17.10 -3.86 -15.93
N ASP A 119 17.45 -3.90 -17.22
CA ASP A 119 17.54 -5.16 -17.95
C ASP A 119 18.80 -5.92 -17.61
N ARG A 120 19.94 -5.23 -17.62
CA ARG A 120 21.23 -5.89 -17.58
C ARG A 120 21.76 -6.07 -16.18
N ARG A 121 21.45 -5.17 -15.22
CA ARG A 121 21.83 -5.34 -13.83
C ARG A 121 21.07 -6.50 -13.18
N ASN A 122 21.71 -7.12 -12.20
CA ASN A 122 21.01 -8.01 -11.28
C ASN A 122 19.82 -7.27 -10.64
N GLN A 123 18.63 -7.86 -10.73
CA GLN A 123 17.39 -7.16 -10.31
C GLN A 123 17.40 -6.82 -8.81
N SER A 124 17.98 -7.68 -7.98
CA SER A 124 18.16 -7.37 -6.55
C SER A 124 19.04 -6.15 -6.32
N TYR A 125 20.07 -5.94 -7.14
CA TYR A 125 20.94 -4.76 -7.03
C TYR A 125 20.19 -3.47 -7.39
N SER A 126 19.41 -3.50 -8.48
CA SER A 126 18.59 -2.37 -8.92
C SER A 126 17.53 -1.97 -7.88
N VAL A 127 16.92 -2.95 -7.20
CA VAL A 127 15.86 -2.70 -6.20
C VAL A 127 16.37 -2.03 -4.93
N ILE A 128 17.67 -2.09 -4.63
CA ILE A 128 18.29 -1.38 -3.49
C ILE A 128 18.02 0.14 -3.54
N GLU A 129 17.82 0.70 -4.75
CA GLU A 129 17.40 2.10 -4.92
C GLU A 129 16.09 2.46 -4.20
N GLY A 130 15.23 1.49 -3.93
CA GLY A 130 13.99 1.70 -3.17
C GLY A 130 14.23 2.03 -1.69
N LEU A 131 15.44 1.79 -1.17
CA LEU A 131 15.87 2.25 0.15
C LEU A 131 16.21 3.76 0.18
N GLY A 132 16.17 4.44 -0.98
CA GLY A 132 16.32 5.88 -1.12
C GLY A 132 17.66 6.38 -0.59
N SER A 133 17.64 7.28 0.39
CA SER A 133 18.88 7.83 0.93
C SER A 133 19.84 6.76 1.47
N LEU A 134 19.31 5.63 1.93
CA LEU A 134 20.08 4.49 2.45
C LEU A 134 20.65 3.56 1.37
N THR A 135 20.43 3.84 0.07
CA THR A 135 20.90 2.97 -1.01
C THR A 135 22.39 2.68 -0.97
N ASP A 136 23.23 3.72 -0.83
CA ASP A 136 24.68 3.51 -0.82
C ASP A 136 25.18 2.93 0.51
N VAL A 137 24.49 3.23 1.62
CA VAL A 137 24.72 2.58 2.92
C VAL A 137 24.50 1.08 2.80
N TYR A 138 23.34 0.67 2.27
CA TYR A 138 23.04 -0.75 2.06
C TYR A 138 24.06 -1.41 1.15
N ARG A 139 24.38 -0.81 -0.01
CA ARG A 139 25.35 -1.38 -0.96
C ARG A 139 26.70 -1.64 -0.30
N LYS A 140 27.20 -0.68 0.48
CA LYS A 140 28.44 -0.82 1.24
C LYS A 140 28.34 -1.92 2.31
N ASP A 141 27.32 -1.85 3.15
CA ASP A 141 27.20 -2.69 4.36
C ASP A 141 26.80 -4.14 4.04
N ALA A 142 26.10 -4.34 2.91
CA ALA A 142 25.79 -5.64 2.34
C ALA A 142 26.91 -6.16 1.41
N GLY A 143 27.85 -5.32 1.00
CA GLY A 143 28.84 -5.66 -0.04
C GLY A 143 28.20 -5.90 -1.41
N ALA A 144 27.11 -5.22 -1.75
CA ALA A 144 26.41 -5.37 -3.03
C ALA A 144 27.15 -4.63 -4.15
N THR A 145 27.41 -5.33 -5.26
CA THR A 145 28.17 -4.83 -6.40
C THR A 145 27.44 -5.06 -7.72
N THR A 146 27.78 -4.27 -8.73
CA THR A 146 27.40 -4.47 -10.14
C THR A 146 28.57 -4.09 -11.02
N THR A 147 28.73 -4.76 -12.16
CA THR A 147 29.70 -4.37 -13.19
C THR A 147 29.09 -3.41 -14.22
N ILE A 148 27.77 -3.22 -14.21
CA ILE A 148 27.04 -2.42 -15.19
C ILE A 148 26.67 -1.08 -14.55
N THR A 149 27.54 -0.09 -14.63
CA THR A 149 27.31 1.24 -14.06
C THR A 149 26.66 2.22 -15.04
N ASP A 150 26.82 2.00 -16.34
CA ASP A 150 26.19 2.76 -17.42
C ASP A 150 25.91 1.85 -18.64
N VAL A 151 25.35 2.41 -19.71
CA VAL A 151 25.16 1.74 -21.01
C VAL A 151 26.49 1.75 -21.78
N PRO A 152 27.10 0.59 -22.09
CA PRO A 152 28.29 0.52 -22.92
C PRO A 152 28.06 1.10 -24.32
N ALA A 153 29.07 1.78 -24.86
CA ALA A 153 28.96 2.48 -26.15
C ALA A 153 28.66 1.53 -27.33
N ASP A 154 29.10 0.28 -27.24
CA ASP A 154 28.94 -0.80 -28.21
C ASP A 154 27.81 -1.78 -27.86
N ALA A 155 26.97 -1.46 -26.86
CA ALA A 155 25.85 -2.30 -26.42
C ALA A 155 24.79 -2.59 -27.49
N THR A 156 24.79 -1.84 -28.61
CA THR A 156 23.94 -2.14 -29.78
C THR A 156 24.39 -3.39 -30.54
N THR A 157 25.63 -3.84 -30.32
CA THR A 157 26.24 -4.99 -31.02
C THR A 157 26.74 -6.06 -30.06
N GLN A 158 27.01 -5.71 -28.80
CA GLN A 158 27.55 -6.60 -27.78
C GLN A 158 26.55 -6.86 -26.64
N LYS A 159 26.56 -8.09 -26.14
CA LYS A 159 25.80 -8.48 -24.94
C LYS A 159 26.68 -8.36 -23.69
N TYR A 160 26.14 -7.73 -22.65
CA TYR A 160 26.77 -7.60 -21.34
C TYR A 160 25.94 -8.30 -20.28
N ASP A 161 26.54 -9.23 -19.54
CA ASP A 161 25.95 -9.84 -18.35
C ASP A 161 26.58 -9.22 -17.09
N ASP A 162 25.76 -8.93 -16.07
CA ASP A 162 26.23 -8.31 -14.83
C ASP A 162 27.02 -9.33 -13.99
N GLY A 163 28.28 -9.00 -13.70
CA GLY A 163 29.18 -9.80 -12.86
C GLY A 163 29.03 -9.52 -11.36
N GLY A 164 28.06 -8.69 -10.96
CA GLY A 164 27.77 -8.38 -9.56
C GLY A 164 27.19 -9.53 -8.74
N ASN A 165 27.03 -9.31 -7.45
CA ASN A 165 26.59 -10.31 -6.46
C ASN A 165 25.15 -10.08 -5.95
N ASN A 166 24.23 -9.64 -6.81
CA ASN A 166 22.82 -9.43 -6.49
C ASN A 166 22.59 -8.43 -5.33
N ALA A 167 22.10 -8.91 -4.19
CA ALA A 167 21.80 -8.09 -3.01
C ALA A 167 23.01 -7.91 -2.09
N GLY A 168 24.13 -8.61 -2.33
CA GLY A 168 25.33 -8.55 -1.49
C GLY A 168 25.81 -9.93 -1.02
N ASP A 169 26.69 -9.90 -0.02
CA ASP A 169 27.31 -11.07 0.61
C ASP A 169 26.53 -11.49 1.87
N PRO A 170 26.07 -12.76 1.96
CA PRO A 170 25.47 -13.31 3.18
C PRO A 170 26.34 -13.26 4.44
N ASN A 171 27.65 -13.03 4.32
CA ASN A 171 28.58 -12.88 5.44
C ASN A 171 28.83 -11.42 5.85
N SER A 172 28.19 -10.47 5.15
CA SER A 172 28.33 -9.04 5.42
C SER A 172 27.60 -8.60 6.70
N SER A 173 27.72 -7.31 7.04
CA SER A 173 27.00 -6.72 8.17
C SER A 173 25.47 -6.72 8.01
N LEU A 174 24.98 -6.90 6.78
CA LEU A 174 23.57 -7.10 6.41
C LEU A 174 23.28 -8.53 5.93
N GLY A 175 24.11 -9.49 6.32
CA GLY A 175 24.09 -10.87 5.84
C GLY A 175 22.75 -11.61 5.98
N SER A 176 21.97 -11.37 7.04
CA SER A 176 20.64 -11.96 7.20
C SER A 176 19.61 -11.33 6.25
N VAL A 177 19.72 -10.03 5.95
CA VAL A 177 18.88 -9.38 4.93
C VAL A 177 19.20 -9.94 3.55
N VAL A 178 20.48 -10.07 3.20
CA VAL A 178 20.93 -10.69 1.96
C VAL A 178 20.43 -12.14 1.87
N SER A 179 20.57 -12.91 2.95
CA SER A 179 20.10 -14.30 3.03
C SER A 179 18.58 -14.41 2.85
N LEU A 180 17.81 -13.46 3.39
CA LEU A 180 16.36 -13.41 3.17
C LEU A 180 16.03 -13.12 1.70
N VAL A 181 16.72 -12.17 1.05
CA VAL A 181 16.56 -11.91 -0.39
C VAL A 181 16.88 -13.16 -1.21
N ASN A 182 17.99 -13.83 -0.92
CA ASN A 182 18.39 -15.07 -1.58
C ASN A 182 17.35 -16.18 -1.37
N LYS A 183 16.76 -16.27 -0.16
CA LYS A 183 15.72 -17.27 0.12
C LYS A 183 14.45 -17.02 -0.69
N LEU A 184 13.99 -15.77 -0.79
CA LEU A 184 12.83 -15.42 -1.61
C LEU A 184 13.10 -15.61 -3.10
N ARG A 185 14.35 -15.47 -3.55
CA ARG A 185 14.78 -15.72 -4.93
C ARG A 185 15.24 -17.16 -5.21
N GLY A 186 15.06 -18.07 -4.25
CA GLY A 186 15.57 -19.44 -4.30
C GLY A 186 14.83 -20.38 -5.27
N ASP A 187 15.04 -21.68 -5.06
CA ASP A 187 14.75 -22.74 -6.03
C ASP A 187 13.30 -22.82 -6.54
N TYR A 188 12.33 -22.44 -5.70
CA TYR A 188 10.90 -22.53 -6.03
C TYR A 188 10.32 -21.23 -6.60
N SER A 189 11.17 -20.23 -6.84
CA SER A 189 10.74 -18.89 -7.24
C SER A 189 10.88 -18.60 -8.73
N SER A 190 11.32 -19.57 -9.53
CA SER A 190 11.51 -19.41 -10.97
C SER A 190 10.18 -19.27 -11.71
N THR A 191 10.14 -18.36 -12.69
CA THR A 191 9.01 -18.24 -13.63
C THR A 191 9.04 -19.28 -14.75
N ASN A 192 10.11 -20.06 -14.88
CA ASN A 192 10.32 -20.93 -16.05
C ASN A 192 9.21 -21.99 -16.23
N PRO A 193 8.72 -22.69 -15.19
CA PRO A 193 7.61 -23.63 -15.37
C PRO A 193 6.37 -22.97 -15.97
N ALA A 194 5.97 -21.80 -15.46
CA ALA A 194 4.86 -21.04 -16.01
C ALA A 194 5.14 -20.54 -17.45
N LYS A 195 6.36 -20.06 -17.74
CA LYS A 195 6.74 -19.66 -19.11
C LYS A 195 6.59 -20.81 -20.11
N SER A 196 7.07 -21.99 -19.75
CA SER A 196 6.97 -23.18 -20.58
C SER A 196 5.52 -23.63 -20.75
N PHE A 197 4.69 -23.53 -19.70
CA PHE A 197 3.27 -23.89 -19.77
C PHE A 197 2.47 -22.95 -20.68
N PHE A 198 2.56 -21.64 -20.45
CA PHE A 198 1.76 -20.68 -21.21
C PHE A 198 2.27 -20.47 -22.63
N ASN A 199 3.57 -20.72 -22.87
CA ASN A 199 4.22 -20.65 -24.16
C ASN A 199 3.83 -19.39 -24.96
N TYR A 200 3.81 -18.24 -24.26
CA TYR A 200 3.34 -16.96 -24.79
C TYR A 200 4.52 -16.15 -25.29
N LYS A 201 4.51 -15.72 -26.55
CA LYS A 201 5.63 -15.00 -27.17
C LYS A 201 5.78 -13.56 -26.66
N ARG A 202 7.02 -13.06 -26.60
CA ARG A 202 7.35 -11.66 -26.25
C ARG A 202 6.78 -10.66 -27.27
N PRO A 203 6.55 -9.39 -26.90
CA PRO A 203 5.94 -8.41 -27.79
C PRO A 203 6.70 -8.17 -29.10
N PHE A 204 8.04 -8.22 -29.10
CA PHE A 204 8.81 -8.09 -30.35
C PHE A 204 8.68 -9.29 -31.30
N ARG A 205 8.17 -10.44 -30.81
CA ARG A 205 7.79 -11.60 -31.62
C ARG A 205 6.32 -11.57 -32.04
N TRP A 206 5.52 -10.67 -31.46
CA TRP A 206 4.19 -10.32 -31.97
C TRP A 206 4.30 -9.32 -33.12
N ASP A 207 5.16 -8.32 -32.97
CA ASP A 207 5.28 -7.19 -33.91
C ASP A 207 6.61 -7.24 -34.68
N SER A 208 7.68 -6.65 -34.12
CA SER A 208 8.99 -6.59 -34.75
C SER A 208 10.11 -6.39 -33.72
N PRO A 209 11.33 -6.94 -33.92
CA PRO A 209 12.51 -6.60 -33.12
C PRO A 209 12.78 -5.10 -33.00
N ALA A 210 12.29 -4.27 -33.92
CA ALA A 210 12.46 -2.81 -33.92
C ALA A 210 11.82 -2.11 -32.71
N ILE A 211 10.87 -2.75 -32.01
CA ILE A 211 10.31 -2.17 -30.77
C ILE A 211 11.24 -2.34 -29.57
N VAL A 212 12.27 -3.18 -29.65
CA VAL A 212 13.27 -3.32 -28.59
C VAL A 212 14.20 -2.09 -28.60
N ILE A 213 14.64 -1.61 -27.44
CA ILE A 213 15.66 -0.55 -27.43
C ILE A 213 16.94 -1.06 -28.12
N PRO A 214 17.62 -0.26 -28.96
CA PRO A 214 18.73 -0.76 -29.77
C PRO A 214 19.83 -1.46 -28.95
N THR A 215 20.12 -0.98 -27.75
CA THR A 215 21.14 -1.53 -26.84
C THR A 215 20.75 -2.87 -26.20
N LEU A 216 19.52 -3.34 -26.41
CA LEU A 216 19.06 -4.66 -25.97
C LEU A 216 18.75 -5.61 -27.12
N VAL A 217 18.94 -5.21 -28.38
CA VAL A 217 18.78 -6.11 -29.53
C VAL A 217 19.68 -7.34 -29.42
N PRO A 218 20.95 -7.26 -28.98
CA PRO A 218 21.79 -8.45 -28.75
C PRO A 218 21.26 -9.42 -27.67
N GLN A 219 20.27 -9.00 -26.86
CA GLN A 219 19.65 -9.86 -25.85
C GLN A 219 18.50 -10.72 -26.40
N ILE A 220 18.04 -10.45 -27.62
CA ILE A 220 17.03 -11.27 -28.27
C ILE A 220 17.64 -12.64 -28.55
N LYS A 221 17.09 -13.69 -27.96
CA LYS A 221 17.57 -15.04 -28.21
C LYS A 221 17.25 -15.48 -29.65
N SER A 222 18.22 -16.10 -30.31
CA SER A 222 18.02 -16.73 -31.62
C SER A 222 17.01 -17.87 -31.53
N ASP A 223 17.08 -18.68 -30.48
CA ASP A 223 16.07 -19.70 -30.16
C ASP A 223 14.85 -19.08 -29.46
N PRO A 224 13.67 -19.05 -30.09
CA PRO A 224 12.45 -18.50 -29.51
C PRO A 224 11.84 -19.38 -28.41
N THR A 225 12.15 -20.68 -28.37
CA THR A 225 11.51 -21.62 -27.44
C THR A 225 11.95 -21.39 -25.99
N SER A 226 13.14 -20.84 -25.79
CA SER A 226 13.66 -20.46 -24.48
C SER A 226 13.48 -18.96 -24.16
N ASP A 227 12.56 -18.28 -24.85
CA ASP A 227 12.38 -16.83 -24.81
C ASP A 227 10.92 -16.37 -24.63
N GLY A 228 10.15 -17.11 -23.84
CA GLY A 228 8.74 -16.80 -23.52
C GLY A 228 8.55 -15.46 -22.77
N GLY A 229 7.47 -14.76 -23.08
CA GLY A 229 7.02 -13.52 -22.45
C GLY A 229 6.39 -13.73 -21.08
N PHE A 230 5.28 -14.45 -21.00
CA PHE A 230 4.45 -14.53 -19.80
C PHE A 230 4.80 -15.71 -18.87
N PRO A 231 4.94 -15.50 -17.55
CA PRO A 231 5.09 -14.21 -16.86
C PRO A 231 6.53 -13.68 -16.94
N SER A 232 6.75 -12.40 -16.64
CA SER A 232 8.09 -11.77 -16.65
C SER A 232 8.96 -12.22 -15.46
N GLY A 233 10.08 -12.89 -15.75
CA GLY A 233 11.05 -13.32 -14.73
C GLY A 233 11.78 -12.15 -14.05
N HIS A 234 12.14 -11.10 -14.79
CA HIS A 234 12.77 -9.91 -14.23
C HIS A 234 11.84 -9.17 -13.26
N THR A 235 10.56 -9.04 -13.63
CA THR A 235 9.55 -8.45 -12.73
C THR A 235 9.39 -9.28 -11.47
N ASN A 236 9.29 -10.61 -11.62
CA ASN A 236 9.18 -11.52 -10.49
C ASN A 236 10.38 -11.40 -9.54
N ALA A 237 11.61 -11.43 -10.06
CA ALA A 237 12.83 -11.28 -9.27
C ALA A 237 12.93 -9.93 -8.54
N ALA A 238 12.50 -8.85 -9.19
CA ALA A 238 12.48 -7.52 -8.59
C ALA A 238 11.49 -7.45 -7.42
N TYR A 239 10.26 -7.94 -7.59
CA TYR A 239 9.27 -7.98 -6.52
C TYR A 239 9.69 -8.89 -5.36
N LEU A 240 10.23 -10.09 -5.63
CA LEU A 240 10.75 -10.98 -4.58
C LEU A 240 11.84 -10.30 -3.75
N SER A 241 12.76 -9.57 -4.41
CA SER A 241 13.79 -8.79 -3.72
C SER A 241 13.19 -7.67 -2.87
N ALA A 242 12.25 -6.92 -3.45
CA ALA A 242 11.57 -5.82 -2.76
C ALA A 242 10.77 -6.31 -1.56
N PHE A 243 10.08 -7.46 -1.65
CA PHE A 243 9.35 -8.02 -0.52
C PHE A 243 10.27 -8.46 0.61
N ALA A 244 11.41 -9.09 0.31
CA ALA A 244 12.40 -9.44 1.33
C ALA A 244 12.95 -8.18 2.02
N MET A 245 13.34 -7.16 1.24
CA MET A 245 13.86 -5.91 1.78
C MET A 245 12.78 -5.12 2.54
N ALA A 246 11.53 -5.10 2.07
CA ALA A 246 10.43 -4.40 2.71
C ALA A 246 9.96 -5.12 3.99
N TYR A 247 10.14 -6.44 4.07
CA TYR A 247 9.94 -7.18 5.31
C TYR A 247 11.01 -6.78 6.34
N ALA A 248 12.26 -6.67 5.93
CA ALA A 248 13.37 -6.30 6.82
C ALA A 248 13.37 -4.81 7.21
N MET A 249 13.02 -3.93 6.26
CA MET A 249 13.01 -2.47 6.39
C MET A 249 11.62 -1.91 6.01
N PRO A 250 10.58 -2.16 6.82
CA PRO A 250 9.21 -1.75 6.52
C PRO A 250 9.02 -0.22 6.46
N GLU A 251 9.97 0.57 6.96
CA GLU A 251 10.01 2.03 6.83
C GLU A 251 10.15 2.49 5.37
N ARG A 252 10.60 1.60 4.47
CA ARG A 252 10.77 1.82 3.03
C ARG A 252 9.82 0.96 2.19
N TYR A 253 8.77 0.42 2.80
CA TYR A 253 7.90 -0.58 2.18
C TYR A 253 7.31 -0.13 0.84
N GLN A 254 6.70 1.06 0.82
CA GLN A 254 6.01 1.58 -0.36
C GLN A 254 7.00 1.97 -1.47
N GLU A 255 8.16 2.49 -1.11
CA GLU A 255 9.23 2.89 -2.02
C GLU A 255 9.88 1.67 -2.69
N LEU A 256 10.16 0.61 -1.93
CA LEU A 256 10.69 -0.66 -2.44
C LEU A 256 9.71 -1.32 -3.43
N LEU A 257 8.42 -1.37 -3.09
CA LEU A 257 7.38 -1.89 -3.99
C LEU A 257 7.22 -1.01 -5.24
N THR A 258 7.35 0.31 -5.10
CA THR A 258 7.33 1.24 -6.24
C THR A 258 8.55 1.05 -7.14
N ARG A 259 9.73 0.82 -6.57
CA ARG A 259 10.95 0.53 -7.34
C ARG A 259 10.87 -0.79 -8.10
N ALA A 260 10.33 -1.84 -7.51
CA ALA A 260 10.07 -3.10 -8.20
C ALA A 260 9.02 -2.94 -9.33
N SER A 261 7.98 -2.15 -9.08
CA SER A 261 6.98 -1.78 -10.09
C SER A 261 7.61 -1.02 -11.27
N GLU A 262 8.51 -0.08 -10.99
CA GLU A 262 9.28 0.66 -12.00
C GLU A 262 10.18 -0.29 -12.82
N LEU A 263 10.87 -1.24 -12.19
CA LEU A 263 11.69 -2.22 -12.91
C LEU A 263 10.84 -3.05 -13.87
N GLY A 264 9.68 -3.54 -13.42
CA GLY A 264 8.71 -4.22 -14.27
C GLY A 264 8.27 -3.36 -15.45
N ASN A 265 7.92 -2.09 -15.20
CA ASN A 265 7.55 -1.13 -16.25
C ASN A 265 8.70 -0.88 -17.24
N ASN A 266 9.94 -0.82 -16.76
CA ASN A 266 11.13 -0.67 -17.60
C ASN A 266 11.31 -1.85 -18.58
N ARG A 267 10.76 -3.03 -18.27
CA ARG A 267 10.71 -4.16 -19.21
C ARG A 267 9.77 -3.92 -20.40
N ILE A 268 8.72 -3.12 -20.19
CA ILE A 268 7.79 -2.70 -21.24
C ILE A 268 8.45 -1.61 -22.08
N VAL A 269 9.07 -0.63 -21.44
CA VAL A 269 9.84 0.44 -22.09
C VAL A 269 10.96 -0.13 -22.97
N ALA A 270 11.63 -1.19 -22.49
CA ALA A 270 12.66 -1.92 -23.22
C ALA A 270 12.13 -2.61 -24.50
N GLY A 271 10.82 -2.81 -24.64
CA GLY A 271 10.22 -3.65 -25.68
C GLY A 271 10.34 -5.15 -25.41
N MET A 272 10.78 -5.56 -24.21
CA MET A 272 11.10 -6.96 -23.88
C MET A 272 9.93 -7.74 -23.29
N HIS A 273 8.98 -7.05 -22.67
CA HIS A 273 7.80 -7.65 -22.04
C HIS A 273 6.55 -6.82 -22.27
N SER A 274 5.40 -7.48 -22.32
CA SER A 274 4.10 -6.83 -22.36
C SER A 274 3.61 -6.44 -20.95
N PRO A 275 2.66 -5.50 -20.81
CA PRO A 275 1.97 -5.25 -19.54
C PRO A 275 1.48 -6.52 -18.85
N PHE A 276 0.88 -7.46 -19.57
CA PHE A 276 0.39 -8.72 -18.98
C PHE A 276 1.52 -9.61 -18.46
N ASP A 277 2.68 -9.66 -19.12
CA ASP A 277 3.86 -10.39 -18.62
C ASP A 277 4.30 -9.82 -17.27
N VAL A 278 4.33 -8.49 -17.15
CA VAL A 278 4.75 -7.76 -15.95
C VAL A 278 3.73 -7.94 -14.83
N MET A 279 2.43 -7.83 -15.14
CA MET A 279 1.36 -8.12 -14.18
C MET A 279 1.46 -9.55 -13.64
N GLY A 280 1.62 -10.55 -14.52
CA GLY A 280 1.78 -11.95 -14.11
C GLY A 280 3.02 -12.17 -13.24
N GLY A 281 4.15 -11.53 -13.57
CA GLY A 281 5.36 -11.58 -12.75
C GLY A 281 5.16 -11.01 -11.35
N ARG A 282 4.40 -9.91 -11.22
CA ARG A 282 4.03 -9.32 -9.92
C ARG A 282 3.10 -10.22 -9.11
N VAL A 283 2.07 -10.79 -9.73
CA VAL A 283 1.11 -11.69 -9.06
C VAL A 283 1.84 -12.91 -8.49
N MET A 284 2.64 -13.57 -9.32
CA MET A 284 3.42 -14.73 -8.93
C MET A 284 4.40 -14.42 -7.78
N ALA A 285 5.15 -13.32 -7.87
CA ALA A 285 6.08 -12.91 -6.82
C ALA A 285 5.38 -12.61 -5.48
N THR A 286 4.16 -12.06 -5.53
CA THR A 286 3.38 -11.76 -4.32
C THR A 286 2.99 -13.05 -3.60
N ALA A 287 2.48 -14.04 -4.33
CA ALA A 287 2.12 -15.34 -3.78
C ALA A 287 3.33 -16.12 -3.24
N LEU A 288 4.43 -16.14 -4.00
CA LEU A 288 5.70 -16.76 -3.58
C LEU A 288 6.28 -16.11 -2.31
N SER A 289 6.30 -14.79 -2.24
CA SER A 289 6.82 -14.08 -1.07
C SER A 289 6.03 -14.42 0.18
N ALA A 290 4.70 -14.42 0.08
CA ALA A 290 3.85 -14.81 1.20
C ALA A 290 4.09 -16.27 1.61
N ALA A 291 4.20 -17.20 0.66
CA ALA A 291 4.45 -18.61 0.95
C ALA A 291 5.81 -18.82 1.67
N ILE A 292 6.88 -18.21 1.15
CA ILE A 292 8.24 -18.35 1.69
C ILE A 292 8.36 -17.71 3.07
N LEU A 293 7.72 -16.55 3.30
CA LEU A 293 7.72 -15.88 4.60
C LEU A 293 6.85 -16.58 5.66
N ASN A 294 5.85 -17.37 5.23
CA ASN A 294 5.05 -18.22 6.12
C ASN A 294 5.69 -19.58 6.40
N ASP A 295 6.62 -20.06 5.55
CA ASP A 295 7.28 -21.34 5.76
C ASP A 295 7.99 -21.35 7.13
N PRO A 296 7.62 -22.26 8.06
CA PRO A 296 8.21 -22.33 9.39
C PRO A 296 9.73 -22.45 9.39
N ALA A 297 10.31 -23.05 8.35
CA ALA A 297 11.76 -23.17 8.19
C ALA A 297 12.47 -21.80 8.07
N ASN A 298 11.75 -20.75 7.67
CA ASN A 298 12.29 -19.41 7.47
C ASN A 298 11.96 -18.45 8.62
N LYS A 299 11.26 -18.91 9.66
CA LYS A 299 10.81 -18.08 10.78
C LYS A 299 11.95 -17.32 11.45
N GLU A 300 13.06 -18.01 11.70
CA GLU A 300 14.21 -17.40 12.35
C GLU A 300 14.97 -16.46 11.40
N LEU A 301 15.16 -16.87 10.13
CA LEU A 301 15.82 -16.04 9.12
C LEU A 301 15.11 -14.68 8.92
N LYS A 302 13.78 -14.67 8.74
CA LYS A 302 13.06 -13.42 8.51
C LYS A 302 13.10 -12.50 9.74
N LYS A 303 13.06 -13.08 10.95
CA LYS A 303 13.19 -12.34 12.21
C LYS A 303 14.58 -11.72 12.33
N GLN A 304 15.63 -12.47 12.05
CA GLN A 304 17.01 -11.99 12.07
C GLN A 304 17.26 -10.89 11.04
N ALA A 305 16.73 -11.05 9.82
CA ALA A 305 16.81 -10.02 8.77
C ALA A 305 16.17 -8.71 9.20
N TYR A 306 14.96 -8.74 9.78
CA TYR A 306 14.32 -7.56 10.35
C TYR A 306 15.16 -6.95 11.47
N GLN A 307 15.55 -7.72 12.47
CA GLN A 307 16.35 -7.20 13.60
C GLN A 307 17.69 -6.61 13.16
N GLN A 308 18.36 -7.23 12.19
CA GLN A 308 19.62 -6.75 11.64
C GLN A 308 19.44 -5.45 10.85
N ALA A 309 18.43 -5.36 9.98
CA ALA A 309 18.13 -4.12 9.25
C ALA A 309 17.80 -2.97 10.20
N GLN A 310 16.97 -3.21 11.22
CA GLN A 310 16.64 -2.21 12.25
C GLN A 310 17.87 -1.78 13.04
N LYS A 311 18.78 -2.71 13.38
CA LYS A 311 20.00 -2.38 14.13
C LYS A 311 21.01 -1.60 13.28
N VAL A 312 21.20 -2.00 12.03
CA VAL A 312 22.24 -1.44 11.16
C VAL A 312 21.72 -0.19 10.48
N LEU A 313 20.65 -0.29 9.68
CA LEU A 313 20.22 0.79 8.78
C LEU A 313 19.52 1.96 9.49
N MET A 314 18.68 1.70 10.50
CA MET A 314 17.95 2.79 11.19
C MET A 314 18.86 3.70 12.02
N THR A 315 20.12 3.32 12.23
CA THR A 315 21.12 4.17 12.92
C THR A 315 21.97 5.00 11.96
N GLN A 316 21.81 4.78 10.64
CA GLN A 316 22.62 5.45 9.61
C GLN A 316 21.89 6.66 9.05
N THR A 317 22.67 7.64 8.59
CA THR A 317 22.16 8.74 7.75
C THR A 317 22.60 8.51 6.32
N GLY A 318 21.64 8.22 5.45
CA GLY A 318 21.89 8.05 4.03
C GLY A 318 22.02 9.38 3.28
N THR A 319 22.84 9.43 2.23
CA THR A 319 23.07 10.63 1.39
C THR A 319 22.71 10.43 -0.08
N ALA A 320 22.32 9.21 -0.47
CA ALA A 320 21.96 8.93 -1.86
C ALA A 320 20.69 9.71 -2.26
N PRO A 321 20.54 10.11 -3.54
CA PRO A 321 19.31 10.74 -4.01
C PRO A 321 18.10 9.81 -3.84
N ASP A 322 17.08 10.27 -3.11
CA ASP A 322 15.84 9.50 -2.93
C ASP A 322 14.82 9.82 -4.03
N ARG A 323 14.84 9.04 -5.12
CA ARG A 323 13.89 9.18 -6.24
C ARG A 323 12.44 8.88 -5.84
N PHE A 324 12.24 8.22 -4.70
CA PHE A 324 10.94 7.78 -4.21
C PHE A 324 10.49 8.57 -2.97
N SER A 325 11.05 9.76 -2.70
CA SER A 325 10.62 10.57 -1.55
C SER A 325 9.22 11.18 -1.72
N ASP A 326 8.70 11.30 -2.95
CA ASP A 326 7.35 11.81 -3.20
C ASP A 326 6.30 10.68 -3.12
N TYR A 327 5.67 10.58 -1.95
CA TYR A 327 4.58 9.64 -1.70
C TYR A 327 3.43 9.73 -2.72
N LYS A 328 3.02 10.93 -3.13
CA LYS A 328 1.87 11.10 -4.05
C LYS A 328 2.23 10.60 -5.45
N ALA A 329 3.44 10.90 -5.91
CA ALA A 329 3.95 10.38 -7.18
C ALA A 329 4.05 8.85 -7.14
N ASN A 330 4.62 8.28 -6.07
CA ASN A 330 4.72 6.83 -5.90
C ASN A 330 3.34 6.15 -5.93
N LYS A 331 2.38 6.67 -5.14
CA LYS A 331 1.01 6.14 -5.07
C LYS A 331 0.37 6.13 -6.45
N LYS A 332 0.49 7.23 -7.21
CA LYS A 332 -0.06 7.34 -8.56
C LYS A 332 0.57 6.29 -9.48
N MET A 333 1.90 6.25 -9.55
CA MET A 333 2.62 5.34 -10.45
C MET A 333 2.36 3.87 -10.12
N TYR A 334 2.41 3.51 -8.84
CA TYR A 334 2.16 2.13 -8.41
C TYR A 334 0.72 1.71 -8.72
N THR A 335 -0.26 2.57 -8.39
CA THR A 335 -1.69 2.27 -8.64
C THR A 335 -1.98 2.12 -10.12
N GLU A 336 -1.42 2.98 -10.97
CA GLU A 336 -1.56 2.89 -12.43
C GLU A 336 -1.00 1.56 -12.97
N ARG A 337 0.17 1.13 -12.47
CA ARG A 337 0.85 -0.11 -12.89
C ARG A 337 0.24 -1.39 -12.31
N LEU A 338 -0.72 -1.30 -11.40
CA LEU A 338 -1.48 -2.49 -10.97
C LEU A 338 -2.24 -3.12 -12.14
N THR A 339 -2.79 -2.27 -13.02
CA THR A 339 -3.66 -2.66 -14.14
C THR A 339 -3.19 -2.13 -15.49
N TYR A 340 -2.19 -1.24 -15.53
CA TYR A 340 -1.76 -0.52 -16.74
C TYR A 340 -2.90 0.15 -17.50
N GLN A 341 -3.93 0.61 -16.77
CA GLN A 341 -5.12 1.26 -17.33
C GLN A 341 -5.93 0.35 -18.29
N PHE A 342 -5.71 -0.97 -18.30
CA PHE A 342 -6.56 -1.89 -19.06
C PHE A 342 -8.00 -1.85 -18.52
N PRO A 343 -9.02 -1.94 -19.39
CA PRO A 343 -10.40 -1.99 -18.95
C PRO A 343 -10.70 -3.31 -18.22
N GLN A 344 -11.73 -3.28 -17.37
CA GLN A 344 -12.32 -4.51 -16.84
C GLN A 344 -13.11 -5.20 -17.96
N VAL A 345 -12.71 -6.42 -18.32
CA VAL A 345 -13.28 -7.25 -19.40
C VAL A 345 -13.96 -8.52 -18.90
N TYR A 346 -13.85 -8.82 -17.60
CA TYR A 346 -14.59 -9.89 -16.93
C TYR A 346 -15.57 -9.34 -15.88
N ALA A 347 -16.17 -10.23 -15.08
CA ALA A 347 -17.15 -9.88 -14.05
C ALA A 347 -16.60 -8.84 -13.07
N LYS A 348 -17.30 -7.72 -12.91
CA LYS A 348 -16.84 -6.54 -12.15
C LYS A 348 -17.28 -6.52 -10.68
N ASN A 349 -18.11 -7.47 -10.29
CA ASN A 349 -18.80 -7.54 -9.00
C ASN A 349 -18.35 -8.74 -8.16
N GLN A 350 -17.24 -9.38 -8.50
CA GLN A 350 -16.69 -10.43 -7.66
C GLN A 350 -16.13 -9.84 -6.37
N PRO A 351 -16.50 -10.39 -5.19
CA PRO A 351 -15.99 -9.92 -3.91
C PRO A 351 -14.47 -10.03 -3.86
N ILE A 352 -13.83 -9.21 -3.03
CA ILE A 352 -12.41 -9.39 -2.72
C ILE A 352 -12.28 -10.69 -1.92
N SER A 353 -11.35 -11.55 -2.32
CA SER A 353 -10.85 -12.66 -1.52
C SER A 353 -9.44 -12.32 -1.09
N VAL A 354 -9.09 -12.60 0.16
CA VAL A 354 -7.71 -12.51 0.63
C VAL A 354 -7.14 -13.92 0.69
N PRO A 355 -6.03 -14.21 0.00
CA PRO A 355 -5.41 -15.53 0.03
C PRO A 355 -4.97 -15.96 1.45
N LYS A 356 -4.88 -17.27 1.69
CA LYS A 356 -4.33 -17.79 2.94
C LYS A 356 -2.88 -17.31 3.12
N GLY A 357 -2.53 -16.79 4.29
CA GLY A 357 -1.16 -16.38 4.63
C GLY A 357 -0.72 -15.03 4.06
N ALA A 358 -1.54 -14.34 3.27
CA ALA A 358 -1.19 -13.02 2.71
C ALA A 358 -0.90 -11.96 3.79
N GLU A 359 -1.37 -12.15 5.02
CA GLU A 359 -1.13 -11.27 6.17
C GLU A 359 0.35 -11.05 6.46
N VAL A 360 1.19 -12.05 6.16
CA VAL A 360 2.64 -11.98 6.40
C VAL A 360 3.28 -10.82 5.63
N LEU A 361 2.68 -10.40 4.52
CA LEU A 361 3.15 -9.30 3.68
C LEU A 361 3.04 -7.93 4.37
N LEU A 362 2.27 -7.84 5.46
CA LEU A 362 2.13 -6.64 6.30
C LEU A 362 2.67 -6.85 7.72
N GLU A 363 3.25 -8.02 8.03
CA GLU A 363 3.62 -8.41 9.40
C GLU A 363 4.54 -7.39 10.09
N THR A 364 5.62 -6.98 9.42
CA THR A 364 6.57 -5.99 9.96
C THR A 364 6.14 -4.55 9.69
N ARG A 365 5.30 -4.30 8.67
CA ARG A 365 4.76 -2.97 8.38
C ARG A 365 3.67 -2.56 9.37
N GLN A 366 2.86 -3.50 9.84
CA GLN A 366 1.75 -3.27 10.78
C GLN A 366 1.83 -4.29 11.93
N PRO A 367 2.89 -4.25 12.76
CA PRO A 367 3.16 -5.27 13.77
C PRO A 367 2.18 -5.27 14.93
N TYR A 368 1.47 -4.15 15.15
CA TYR A 368 0.46 -3.99 16.21
C TYR A 368 -0.93 -4.51 15.82
N LEU A 369 -1.12 -4.92 14.56
CA LEU A 369 -2.35 -5.57 14.09
C LEU A 369 -2.23 -7.09 14.24
N SER A 370 -3.34 -7.76 14.54
CA SER A 370 -3.45 -9.23 14.41
C SER A 370 -3.53 -9.65 12.94
N ASP A 371 -3.36 -10.95 12.67
CA ASP A 371 -3.54 -11.50 11.31
C ASP A 371 -4.92 -11.17 10.75
N ASN A 372 -5.99 -11.38 11.52
CA ASN A 372 -7.35 -11.02 11.09
C ASN A 372 -7.50 -9.54 10.74
N GLN A 373 -6.78 -8.66 11.44
CA GLN A 373 -6.78 -7.23 11.16
C GLN A 373 -5.98 -6.89 9.90
N ARG A 374 -4.78 -7.45 9.72
CA ARG A 374 -4.01 -7.32 8.46
C ARG A 374 -4.78 -7.86 7.27
N ARG A 375 -5.49 -8.98 7.44
CA ARG A 375 -6.39 -9.54 6.44
C ARG A 375 -7.51 -8.57 6.08
N ALA A 376 -8.14 -7.92 7.05
CA ALA A 376 -9.15 -6.91 6.79
C ALA A 376 -8.56 -5.66 6.10
N VAL A 377 -7.33 -5.27 6.41
CA VAL A 377 -6.61 -4.23 5.66
C VAL A 377 -6.43 -4.63 4.20
N LEU A 378 -5.93 -5.84 3.92
CA LEU A 378 -5.77 -6.36 2.56
C LEU A 378 -7.11 -6.41 1.81
N ALA A 379 -8.17 -6.90 2.48
CA ALA A 379 -9.50 -7.00 1.89
C ALA A 379 -10.09 -5.64 1.49
N THR A 380 -9.89 -4.63 2.33
CA THR A 380 -10.51 -3.29 2.15
C THR A 380 -9.72 -2.36 1.25
N THR A 381 -8.49 -2.73 0.89
CA THR A 381 -7.61 -1.95 0.02
C THR A 381 -7.41 -2.58 -1.36
N GLY A 382 -7.82 -3.84 -1.55
CA GLY A 382 -7.73 -4.53 -2.83
C GLY A 382 -8.54 -3.86 -3.95
N ILE A 383 -8.14 -4.13 -5.19
CA ILE A 383 -8.75 -3.50 -6.38
C ILE A 383 -9.96 -4.29 -6.91
N PRO A 384 -10.91 -3.62 -7.61
CA PRO A 384 -12.07 -4.29 -8.21
C PRO A 384 -11.70 -5.47 -9.11
N SER A 385 -12.60 -6.44 -9.24
CA SER A 385 -12.47 -7.59 -10.14
C SER A 385 -12.67 -7.20 -11.60
N GLY A 386 -12.36 -8.10 -12.52
CA GLY A 386 -12.70 -7.97 -13.93
C GLY A 386 -11.51 -7.56 -14.80
N TYR A 387 -10.35 -7.27 -14.22
CA TYR A 387 -9.16 -6.93 -14.98
C TYR A 387 -8.48 -8.19 -15.56
N PRO A 388 -7.86 -8.09 -16.76
CA PRO A 388 -7.03 -9.16 -17.29
C PRO A 388 -5.98 -9.61 -16.27
N VAL A 389 -5.66 -10.91 -16.22
CA VAL A 389 -4.63 -11.53 -15.35
C VAL A 389 -4.95 -11.54 -13.84
N LEU A 390 -5.73 -10.58 -13.31
CA LEU A 390 -5.77 -10.32 -11.86
C LEU A 390 -6.82 -11.13 -11.07
N ASP A 391 -7.81 -11.71 -11.75
CA ASP A 391 -8.88 -12.50 -11.10
C ASP A 391 -8.46 -13.98 -10.92
N ASP A 392 -7.40 -14.22 -10.14
CA ASP A 392 -7.00 -15.58 -9.74
C ASP A 392 -7.93 -16.17 -8.67
N ALA A 393 -7.87 -17.49 -8.47
CA ALA A 393 -8.78 -18.23 -7.61
C ALA A 393 -8.70 -17.83 -6.12
N GLU A 394 -7.52 -17.42 -5.63
CA GLU A 394 -7.33 -17.05 -4.21
C GLU A 394 -7.47 -15.54 -3.98
N GLY A 395 -7.13 -14.72 -4.97
CA GLY A 395 -7.20 -13.25 -4.94
C GLY A 395 -5.84 -12.54 -4.83
N TRP A 396 -4.73 -13.22 -5.14
CA TRP A 396 -3.38 -12.64 -5.12
C TRP A 396 -3.23 -11.42 -6.03
N GLY A 397 -3.78 -11.46 -7.25
CA GLY A 397 -3.63 -10.44 -8.27
C GLY A 397 -4.30 -9.11 -7.92
N ARG A 398 -5.30 -9.14 -7.05
CA ARG A 398 -6.10 -7.98 -6.63
C ARG A 398 -5.58 -7.30 -5.37
N LEU A 399 -4.54 -7.82 -4.74
CA LEU A 399 -3.92 -7.15 -3.58
C LEU A 399 -3.26 -5.82 -3.99
N ASN A 400 -3.60 -4.75 -3.27
CA ASN A 400 -2.97 -3.45 -3.41
C ASN A 400 -2.12 -3.14 -2.18
N LEU A 401 -0.90 -3.67 -2.17
CA LEU A 401 -0.02 -3.57 -1.00
C LEU A 401 0.48 -2.16 -0.71
N PHE A 402 0.52 -1.28 -1.72
CA PHE A 402 0.82 0.14 -1.49
C PHE A 402 -0.28 0.80 -0.65
N ALA A 403 -1.55 0.61 -1.01
CA ALA A 403 -2.66 1.11 -0.21
C ALA A 403 -2.77 0.36 1.13
N ALA A 404 -2.53 -0.94 1.17
CA ALA A 404 -2.58 -1.73 2.40
C ALA A 404 -1.57 -1.26 3.45
N ALA A 405 -0.37 -0.82 3.03
CA ALA A 405 0.63 -0.24 3.94
C ALA A 405 0.14 1.05 4.64
N ASP A 406 -0.85 1.75 4.07
CA ASP A 406 -1.48 2.94 4.65
C ASP A 406 -2.66 2.62 5.59
N GLY A 407 -2.80 1.36 6.02
CA GLY A 407 -3.86 0.91 6.93
C GLY A 407 -5.18 0.58 6.23
N TYR A 408 -6.28 0.57 6.98
CA TYR A 408 -7.60 0.14 6.49
C TYR A 408 -8.12 1.01 5.34
N GLY A 409 -8.77 0.40 4.34
CA GLY A 409 -9.61 1.15 3.38
C GLY A 409 -11.04 1.34 3.87
N SER A 410 -11.51 0.48 4.77
CA SER A 410 -12.87 0.51 5.32
C SER A 410 -12.94 -0.23 6.66
N PHE A 411 -13.78 0.22 7.58
CA PHE A 411 -14.15 -0.53 8.77
C PHE A 411 -15.45 -1.31 8.51
N MET A 412 -15.33 -2.61 8.20
CA MET A 412 -16.50 -3.50 8.05
C MET A 412 -17.25 -3.68 9.38
N SER A 413 -16.51 -3.65 10.48
CA SER A 413 -16.98 -3.72 11.86
C SER A 413 -16.07 -2.87 12.76
N ASN A 414 -16.37 -2.77 14.05
CA ASN A 414 -15.53 -1.99 14.96
C ASN A 414 -14.12 -2.59 15.07
N VAL A 415 -13.10 -1.78 14.86
CA VAL A 415 -11.69 -2.17 14.92
C VAL A 415 -11.08 -1.67 16.23
N THR A 416 -10.44 -2.57 16.99
CA THR A 416 -9.64 -2.20 18.16
C THR A 416 -8.16 -2.26 17.82
N VAL A 417 -7.45 -1.14 17.95
CA VAL A 417 -6.01 -1.03 17.70
C VAL A 417 -5.28 -0.82 19.03
N THR A 418 -4.34 -1.69 19.37
CA THR A 418 -3.53 -1.59 20.59
C THR A 418 -2.07 -1.39 20.22
N MET A 419 -1.54 -0.18 20.41
CA MET A 419 -0.16 0.20 20.05
C MET A 419 0.70 0.35 21.31
N ASP A 420 1.93 -0.11 21.27
CA ASP A 420 2.85 -0.11 22.42
C ASP A 420 4.11 0.69 22.11
N ALA A 421 4.19 1.89 22.69
CA ALA A 421 5.32 2.80 22.53
C ALA A 421 6.66 2.21 22.98
N TYR A 422 6.67 1.29 23.94
CA TYR A 422 7.92 0.70 24.44
C TYR A 422 8.56 -0.28 23.46
N LYS A 423 7.83 -0.72 22.43
CA LYS A 423 8.35 -1.60 21.37
C LYS A 423 8.99 -0.83 20.21
N GLY A 424 8.89 0.50 20.17
CA GLY A 424 9.45 1.34 19.11
C GLY A 424 8.85 1.09 17.72
N GLY A 425 9.40 1.79 16.72
CA GLY A 425 9.00 1.68 15.31
C GLY A 425 7.48 1.81 15.12
N PHE A 426 6.91 0.98 14.25
CA PHE A 426 5.46 1.01 13.99
C PHE A 426 4.57 0.60 15.17
N ASN A 427 5.11 -0.06 16.21
CA ASN A 427 4.33 -0.29 17.44
C ASN A 427 4.13 1.00 18.24
N GLN A 428 5.10 1.92 18.15
CA GLN A 428 5.04 3.21 18.81
C GLN A 428 4.20 4.21 18.02
N GLU A 429 4.39 4.26 16.70
CA GLU A 429 3.83 5.32 15.88
C GLU A 429 3.56 4.84 14.44
N ASP A 430 2.38 5.12 13.90
CA ASP A 430 2.04 4.77 12.51
C ASP A 430 1.02 5.75 11.90
N HIS A 431 1.05 5.85 10.57
CA HIS A 431 0.20 6.76 9.78
C HIS A 431 -0.75 5.98 8.89
N TRP A 432 -2.06 6.19 9.07
CA TRP A 432 -3.10 5.67 8.19
C TRP A 432 -3.56 6.74 7.21
N ARG A 433 -3.20 6.58 5.93
CA ARG A 433 -3.41 7.57 4.85
C ARG A 433 -4.62 7.31 3.97
N ASN A 434 -5.23 6.13 4.09
CA ASN A 434 -6.41 5.78 3.31
C ASN A 434 -7.62 6.60 3.74
N ALA A 435 -8.51 6.91 2.79
CA ALA A 435 -9.82 7.44 3.10
C ALA A 435 -10.72 6.30 3.61
N ILE A 436 -10.79 6.15 4.93
CA ILE A 436 -11.45 5.01 5.59
C ILE A 436 -12.97 5.19 5.54
N ALA A 437 -13.65 4.26 4.90
CA ALA A 437 -15.11 4.18 4.83
C ALA A 437 -15.68 3.08 5.76
N GLY A 438 -16.95 2.72 5.58
CA GLY A 438 -17.56 1.57 6.27
C GLY A 438 -18.47 1.92 7.44
N LYS A 439 -19.17 0.91 7.95
CA LYS A 439 -20.13 1.09 9.06
C LYS A 439 -19.49 1.00 10.44
N GLY A 440 -18.32 0.38 10.53
CA GLY A 440 -17.56 0.19 11.76
C GLY A 440 -16.90 1.47 12.29
N GLY A 441 -16.47 1.41 13.54
CA GLY A 441 -15.75 2.46 14.25
C GLY A 441 -14.34 2.04 14.66
N LEU A 442 -13.62 2.94 15.35
CA LEU A 442 -12.25 2.75 15.80
C LEU A 442 -12.15 2.85 17.33
N ILE A 443 -11.48 1.89 17.96
CA ILE A 443 -11.11 1.91 19.37
C ILE A 443 -9.59 1.93 19.47
N LYS A 444 -9.01 3.04 19.93
CA LYS A 444 -7.56 3.21 20.12
C LYS A 444 -7.18 2.91 21.58
N LYS A 445 -6.26 1.96 21.75
CA LYS A 445 -5.69 1.50 23.03
C LYS A 445 -4.15 1.51 22.99
N GLY A 446 -3.55 1.25 24.14
CA GLY A 446 -2.11 1.20 24.31
C GLY A 446 -1.44 2.58 24.24
N THR A 447 -0.15 2.62 24.56
CA THR A 447 0.64 3.85 24.76
C THR A 447 1.08 4.55 23.48
N GLY A 448 1.03 3.89 22.31
CA GLY A 448 1.48 4.48 21.03
C GLY A 448 0.55 5.54 20.44
N THR A 449 0.99 6.12 19.32
CA THR A 449 0.30 7.17 18.53
C THR A 449 -0.17 6.61 17.20
N LEU A 450 -1.43 6.88 16.83
CA LEU A 450 -1.96 6.58 15.50
C LEU A 450 -2.40 7.88 14.83
N TYR A 451 -1.89 8.17 13.64
CA TYR A 451 -2.36 9.28 12.82
C TYR A 451 -3.39 8.82 11.80
N LEU A 452 -4.49 9.55 11.69
CA LEU A 452 -5.52 9.41 10.67
C LEU A 452 -5.41 10.57 9.68
N GLU A 453 -4.83 10.30 8.52
CA GLU A 453 -4.49 11.30 7.50
C GLU A 453 -5.46 11.28 6.30
N GLY A 454 -6.35 10.30 6.26
CA GLY A 454 -7.40 10.21 5.25
C GLY A 454 -8.59 11.13 5.52
N LYS A 455 -9.30 11.46 4.43
CA LYS A 455 -10.65 12.07 4.49
C LYS A 455 -11.68 10.99 4.81
N ASN A 456 -11.78 10.64 6.09
CA ASN A 456 -12.55 9.47 6.53
C ASN A 456 -14.07 9.71 6.52
N THR A 457 -14.83 8.65 6.24
CA THR A 457 -16.30 8.68 6.17
C THR A 457 -16.97 7.52 6.89
N PHE A 458 -16.21 6.70 7.64
CA PHE A 458 -16.79 5.62 8.43
C PHE A 458 -17.84 6.15 9.42
N SER A 459 -18.92 5.40 9.62
CA SER A 459 -20.06 5.87 10.43
C SER A 459 -20.04 5.40 11.88
N GLY A 460 -19.21 4.40 12.21
CA GLY A 460 -19.08 3.95 13.59
C GLY A 460 -18.33 4.95 14.46
N ASN A 461 -18.42 4.76 15.78
CA ASN A 461 -17.85 5.69 16.74
C ASN A 461 -16.32 5.58 16.81
N THR A 462 -15.68 6.69 17.14
CA THR A 462 -14.26 6.73 17.52
C THR A 462 -14.14 6.80 19.04
N MET A 463 -13.37 5.88 19.62
CA MET A 463 -13.10 5.82 21.05
C MET A 463 -11.59 5.82 21.31
N VAL A 464 -11.11 6.79 22.07
CA VAL A 464 -9.71 6.87 22.51
C VAL A 464 -9.64 6.45 23.97
N MET A 465 -9.18 5.23 24.22
CA MET A 465 -9.06 4.70 25.58
C MET A 465 -7.69 5.02 26.18
N GLN A 466 -6.62 4.95 25.39
CA GLN A 466 -5.23 5.16 25.79
C GLN A 466 -4.37 5.62 24.60
N GLY A 467 -3.20 6.21 24.91
CA GLY A 467 -2.24 6.71 23.92
C GLY A 467 -2.78 7.92 23.17
N THR A 468 -2.25 8.15 21.97
CA THR A 468 -2.66 9.29 21.13
C THR A 468 -3.37 8.81 19.88
N LEU A 469 -4.49 9.46 19.56
CA LEU A 469 -5.12 9.39 18.25
C LEU A 469 -5.14 10.80 17.67
N GLU A 470 -4.47 10.96 16.52
CA GLU A 470 -4.26 12.26 15.91
C GLU A 470 -4.89 12.33 14.53
N GLY A 471 -5.54 13.45 14.21
CA GLY A 471 -6.19 13.67 12.92
C GLY A 471 -5.53 14.81 12.15
N THR A 472 -5.18 14.56 10.89
CA THR A 472 -4.52 15.58 10.03
C THR A 472 -5.43 16.10 8.92
N THR A 473 -6.72 15.70 8.91
CA THR A 473 -7.73 16.26 8.02
C THR A 473 -9.02 16.61 8.77
N ALA A 474 -9.82 17.48 8.18
CA ALA A 474 -11.07 17.95 8.78
C ALA A 474 -12.09 16.84 9.12
N THR A 475 -12.00 15.66 8.51
CA THR A 475 -12.93 14.54 8.74
C THR A 475 -12.21 13.29 9.22
N ALA A 476 -11.01 13.41 9.81
CA ALA A 476 -10.17 12.30 10.22
C ALA A 476 -10.87 11.28 11.13
N PHE A 477 -11.81 11.71 11.99
CA PHE A 477 -12.52 10.82 12.92
C PHE A 477 -13.86 10.30 12.39
N GLY A 478 -14.10 10.39 11.08
CA GLY A 478 -15.31 9.86 10.45
C GLY A 478 -16.57 10.64 10.85
N ARG A 479 -17.72 9.96 10.78
CA ARG A 479 -19.06 10.56 10.96
C ARG A 479 -19.71 10.27 12.31
N GLY A 480 -19.18 9.29 13.04
CA GLY A 480 -19.72 8.84 14.32
C GLY A 480 -19.45 9.79 15.48
N ASN A 481 -19.84 9.35 16.67
CA ASN A 481 -19.49 10.06 17.91
C ASN A 481 -18.02 9.83 18.26
N VAL A 482 -17.41 10.82 18.91
CA VAL A 482 -16.02 10.76 19.38
C VAL A 482 -16.02 10.78 20.91
N THR A 483 -15.46 9.73 21.52
CA THR A 483 -15.30 9.63 22.98
C THR A 483 -13.83 9.51 23.35
N ASN A 484 -13.31 10.46 24.12
CA ASN A 484 -11.99 10.35 24.74
C ASN A 484 -12.13 9.91 26.20
N GLN A 485 -11.79 8.64 26.48
CA GLN A 485 -11.94 8.00 27.79
C GLN A 485 -10.70 8.06 28.67
N GLY A 486 -9.52 8.27 28.09
CA GLY A 486 -8.27 8.25 28.87
C GLY A 486 -6.99 8.42 28.06
N GLY A 487 -7.09 8.81 26.79
CA GLY A 487 -5.93 9.13 25.96
C GLY A 487 -5.89 10.60 25.56
N THR A 488 -5.09 10.87 24.53
CA THR A 488 -5.01 12.17 23.87
C THR A 488 -5.71 12.08 22.53
N LEU A 489 -6.67 12.98 22.31
CA LEU A 489 -7.24 13.23 20.99
C LEU A 489 -6.63 14.54 20.48
N ALA A 490 -5.85 14.47 19.40
CA ALA A 490 -5.03 15.58 18.91
C ALA A 490 -5.33 15.94 17.45
N GLU A 491 -5.09 17.20 17.10
CA GLU A 491 -5.25 17.79 15.77
C GLU A 491 -3.91 18.19 15.18
N GLN A 492 -3.61 17.84 13.94
CA GLN A 492 -2.49 18.42 13.19
C GLN A 492 -2.94 18.80 11.78
N THR A 493 -4.02 19.57 11.69
CA THR A 493 -4.42 20.26 10.46
C THR A 493 -4.39 21.77 10.68
N ALA A 494 -3.99 22.51 9.65
CA ALA A 494 -4.31 23.93 9.59
C ALA A 494 -5.79 24.10 9.27
N GLY A 495 -6.44 25.08 9.88
CA GLY A 495 -7.85 25.40 9.69
C GLY A 495 -8.80 24.58 10.55
N MET A 496 -10.02 24.42 10.07
CA MET A 496 -11.12 23.85 10.86
C MET A 496 -11.14 22.32 10.79
N TRP A 497 -11.09 21.67 11.96
CA TRP A 497 -11.48 20.28 12.17
C TRP A 497 -13.00 20.13 12.35
N MET A 498 -13.57 18.99 11.93
CA MET A 498 -14.96 18.61 12.28
C MET A 498 -15.12 17.27 13.04
N ILE A 499 -15.97 17.28 14.07
CA ILE A 499 -16.64 16.10 14.65
C ILE A 499 -18.10 16.16 14.20
N ASP A 500 -18.52 15.18 13.43
CA ASP A 500 -19.89 15.12 12.89
C ASP A 500 -20.91 14.64 13.92
N GLY A 501 -20.53 13.72 14.80
CA GLY A 501 -21.34 13.27 15.92
C GLY A 501 -21.20 14.13 17.17
N ASP A 502 -21.53 13.52 18.31
CA ASP A 502 -21.32 14.08 19.63
C ASP A 502 -19.84 13.91 20.05
N PHE A 503 -19.34 14.84 20.86
CA PHE A 503 -18.04 14.76 21.51
C PHE A 503 -18.19 14.59 23.02
N LYS A 504 -17.48 13.61 23.59
CA LYS A 504 -17.42 13.37 25.03
C LYS A 504 -15.99 13.13 25.50
N GLN A 505 -15.52 13.91 26.46
CA GLN A 505 -14.27 13.68 27.16
C GLN A 505 -14.52 13.32 28.64
N THR A 506 -13.79 12.33 29.15
CA THR A 506 -13.81 11.94 30.58
C THR A 506 -12.73 12.70 31.37
N PRO A 507 -12.72 12.64 32.71
CA PRO A 507 -11.68 13.29 33.52
C PRO A 507 -10.24 12.87 33.22
N LYS A 508 -10.04 11.69 32.60
CA LYS A 508 -8.72 11.16 32.25
C LYS A 508 -8.27 11.54 30.83
N GLY A 509 -9.17 12.08 30.01
CA GLY A 509 -8.85 12.44 28.63
C GLY A 509 -8.15 13.79 28.51
N THR A 510 -7.33 13.91 27.46
CA THR A 510 -6.76 15.17 26.99
C THR A 510 -7.25 15.49 25.58
N LEU A 511 -7.78 16.70 25.38
CA LEU A 511 -8.00 17.28 24.05
C LEU A 511 -6.84 18.20 23.74
N GLU A 512 -6.16 17.98 22.64
CA GLU A 512 -5.04 18.79 22.19
C GLU A 512 -5.38 19.52 20.88
N LEU A 513 -5.23 20.85 20.89
CA LEU A 513 -5.47 21.70 19.72
C LEU A 513 -4.19 22.49 19.38
N ASN A 514 -3.76 22.38 18.12
CA ASN A 514 -2.66 23.17 17.57
C ASN A 514 -3.21 24.46 16.94
N ILE A 515 -2.79 25.62 17.44
CA ILE A 515 -3.34 26.95 17.10
C ILE A 515 -2.24 27.82 16.49
N GLY A 516 -2.18 27.92 15.17
CA GLY A 516 -1.31 28.81 14.42
C GLY A 516 -2.02 30.00 13.76
N SER A 517 -3.36 30.01 13.78
CA SER A 517 -4.20 31.00 13.12
C SER A 517 -5.60 31.09 13.73
N LYS A 518 -6.36 32.13 13.37
CA LYS A 518 -7.77 32.27 13.78
C LYS A 518 -8.71 31.22 13.14
N ALA A 519 -8.24 30.50 12.12
CA ALA A 519 -9.01 29.47 11.43
C ALA A 519 -8.93 28.12 12.15
N ASP A 520 -7.96 27.94 13.04
CA ASP A 520 -7.74 26.70 13.78
C ASP A 520 -8.79 26.61 14.89
N LEU A 521 -9.79 25.76 14.66
CA LEU A 521 -10.92 25.58 15.55
C LEU A 521 -11.53 24.18 15.39
N LEU A 522 -11.96 23.62 16.51
CA LEU A 522 -12.74 22.39 16.56
C LEU A 522 -14.24 22.68 16.38
N LYS A 523 -14.85 22.15 15.32
CA LYS A 523 -16.31 22.22 15.12
C LYS A 523 -16.97 20.88 15.46
N ILE A 524 -17.92 20.90 16.39
CA ILE A 524 -18.72 19.74 16.79
C ILE A 524 -20.16 19.96 16.30
N LYS A 525 -20.65 19.10 15.40
CA LYS A 525 -22.03 19.19 14.89
C LYS A 525 -23.05 18.63 15.90
N GLY A 526 -22.64 17.69 16.75
CA GLY A 526 -23.43 17.14 17.83
C GLY A 526 -23.41 17.98 19.11
N LYS A 527 -23.69 17.29 20.22
CA LYS A 527 -23.54 17.78 21.59
C LYS A 527 -22.09 17.63 22.05
N ALA A 528 -21.67 18.47 22.99
CA ALA A 528 -20.35 18.39 23.59
C ALA A 528 -20.43 18.16 25.11
N SER A 529 -19.49 17.39 25.64
CA SER A 529 -19.28 17.16 27.07
C SER A 529 -17.78 17.27 27.35
N TYR A 530 -17.39 18.31 28.10
CA TYR A 530 -16.00 18.64 28.40
C TYR A 530 -15.65 18.21 29.83
N ASN A 531 -14.45 17.63 29.99
CA ASN A 531 -13.87 17.22 31.27
C ASN A 531 -12.36 17.03 31.08
N GLY A 532 -11.61 16.75 32.14
CA GLY A 532 -10.18 16.44 32.02
C GLY A 532 -9.36 17.63 31.50
N LYS A 533 -8.36 17.36 30.67
CA LYS A 533 -7.37 18.36 30.23
C LYS A 533 -7.70 18.94 28.85
N LEU A 534 -7.56 20.25 28.71
CA LEU A 534 -7.39 20.94 27.44
C LEU A 534 -5.93 21.38 27.27
N GLN A 535 -5.28 20.99 26.19
CA GLN A 535 -3.95 21.41 25.84
C GLN A 535 -4.01 22.27 24.57
N LEU A 536 -3.50 23.50 24.65
CA LEU A 536 -3.37 24.37 23.48
C LEU A 536 -1.90 24.57 23.15
N ASN A 537 -1.51 24.22 21.94
CA ASN A 537 -0.17 24.48 21.43
C ASN A 537 -0.24 25.64 20.44
N PHE A 538 0.29 26.80 20.83
CA PHE A 538 0.38 27.95 19.93
C PHE A 538 1.60 27.77 19.03
N THR A 539 1.38 27.68 17.72
CA THR A 539 2.44 27.49 16.73
C THR A 539 2.75 28.82 16.04
N ASN A 540 3.91 28.93 15.37
CA ASN A 540 4.30 30.12 14.60
C ASN A 540 4.27 31.44 15.39
N ASN A 541 4.56 31.41 16.70
CA ASN A 541 4.42 32.55 17.61
C ASN A 541 3.03 33.21 17.59
N TYR A 542 1.99 32.44 17.25
CA TYR A 542 0.65 32.99 17.07
C TYR A 542 0.10 33.53 18.40
N MET A 543 -0.35 34.77 18.35
CA MET A 543 -0.99 35.46 19.46
C MET A 543 -2.51 35.48 19.24
N PRO A 544 -3.31 34.72 20.01
CA PRO A 544 -4.76 34.72 19.84
C PRO A 544 -5.36 36.08 20.20
N ALA A 545 -6.41 36.48 19.47
CA ALA A 545 -7.22 37.62 19.86
C ALA A 545 -8.08 37.30 21.10
N ASN A 546 -8.34 38.30 21.93
CA ASN A 546 -9.29 38.15 23.03
C ASN A 546 -10.69 37.82 22.48
N GLY A 547 -11.31 36.77 23.01
CA GLY A 547 -12.60 36.25 22.55
C GLY A 547 -12.53 35.26 21.38
N MET A 548 -11.33 34.90 20.90
CA MET A 548 -11.15 33.90 19.83
C MET A 548 -11.82 32.59 20.22
N LYS A 549 -12.63 32.02 19.32
CA LYS A 549 -13.23 30.70 19.50
C LYS A 549 -12.23 29.62 19.14
N ILE A 550 -12.10 28.61 20.00
CA ILE A 550 -11.29 27.41 19.75
C ILE A 550 -12.16 26.17 19.59
N VAL A 551 -13.39 26.20 20.11
CA VAL A 551 -14.39 25.15 19.91
C VAL A 551 -15.74 25.78 19.62
N ILE A 552 -16.48 25.22 18.65
CA ILE A 552 -17.86 25.57 18.34
C ILE A 552 -18.69 24.29 18.33
N ASN A 553 -19.76 24.25 19.11
CA ASN A 553 -20.70 23.13 19.15
C ASN A 553 -22.12 23.59 18.74
N LYS A 554 -22.74 22.87 17.80
CA LYS A 554 -24.06 23.26 17.24
C LYS A 554 -25.21 23.04 18.23
N LYS A 555 -25.11 22.02 19.08
CA LYS A 555 -26.11 21.72 20.13
C LYS A 555 -25.52 22.08 21.49
N SER A 556 -26.37 22.45 22.46
CA SER A 556 -25.95 22.85 23.80
C SER A 556 -25.03 21.82 24.49
N VAL A 557 -24.04 22.32 25.23
CA VAL A 557 -23.15 21.50 26.08
C VAL A 557 -23.98 20.73 27.11
N GLN A 558 -23.75 19.43 27.25
CA GLN A 558 -24.44 18.60 28.26
C GLN A 558 -23.72 18.61 29.61
N HIS A 559 -22.39 18.63 29.63
CA HIS A 559 -21.60 18.71 30.85
C HIS A 559 -20.33 19.55 30.66
N GLY A 560 -20.13 20.47 31.60
CA GLY A 560 -18.81 20.87 32.12
C GLY A 560 -17.91 21.75 31.27
N GLN A 561 -16.92 22.29 31.97
CA GLN A 561 -15.70 22.92 31.46
C GLN A 561 -14.57 21.87 31.51
N PHE A 562 -13.47 22.07 30.77
CA PHE A 562 -12.27 21.28 31.03
C PHE A 562 -11.78 21.55 32.47
N SER A 563 -11.38 20.49 33.18
CA SER A 563 -10.90 20.56 34.57
C SER A 563 -9.58 21.29 34.69
N SER A 564 -8.74 21.22 33.66
CA SER A 564 -7.50 21.97 33.58
C SER A 564 -7.20 22.40 32.14
N MET A 565 -6.39 23.45 32.01
CA MET A 565 -5.93 23.96 30.73
C MET A 565 -4.43 24.25 30.80
N THR A 566 -3.68 23.77 29.82
CA THR A 566 -2.24 24.06 29.67
C THR A 566 -1.94 24.64 28.30
N THR A 567 -0.88 25.43 28.22
CA THR A 567 -0.47 26.06 26.97
C THR A 567 1.01 25.88 26.70
N THR A 568 1.38 25.62 25.45
CA THR A 568 2.75 25.67 24.95
C THR A 568 2.83 26.73 23.83
N GLY A 569 4.00 27.33 23.61
CA GLY A 569 4.23 28.29 22.51
C GLY A 569 3.55 29.66 22.61
N LEU A 570 2.83 29.95 23.70
CA LEU A 570 2.22 31.28 23.90
C LEU A 570 3.33 32.35 24.08
N PRO A 571 3.22 33.53 23.43
CA PRO A 571 4.19 34.61 23.60
C PRO A 571 4.41 35.02 25.07
N LYS A 572 5.67 35.36 25.40
CA LYS A 572 6.07 35.81 26.76
C LYS A 572 5.26 37.04 27.18
N GLY A 573 4.94 37.12 28.47
CA GLY A 573 4.16 38.24 29.02
C GLY A 573 2.65 38.11 28.83
N TYR A 574 2.15 36.98 28.33
CA TYR A 574 0.72 36.72 28.18
C TYR A 574 0.27 35.45 28.89
N SER A 575 -1.00 35.41 29.23
CA SER A 575 -1.73 34.25 29.74
C SER A 575 -3.07 34.13 29.00
N VAL A 576 -3.56 32.90 28.88
CA VAL A 576 -4.89 32.64 28.32
C VAL A 576 -5.71 31.77 29.25
N LYS A 577 -7.03 32.00 29.26
CA LYS A 577 -8.02 31.17 29.97
C LYS A 577 -9.17 30.81 29.04
N ALA A 578 -9.75 29.63 29.21
CA ALA A 578 -10.96 29.25 28.49
C ALA A 578 -12.21 29.90 29.12
N ILE A 579 -13.06 30.50 28.28
CA ILE A 579 -14.42 30.97 28.62
C ILE A 579 -15.41 30.06 27.90
N TYR A 580 -16.38 29.55 28.64
CA TYR A 580 -17.36 28.59 28.14
C TYR A 580 -18.73 29.25 27.97
N SER A 581 -19.40 28.92 26.87
CA SER A 581 -20.82 29.16 26.66
C SER A 581 -21.51 27.86 26.25
N ASN A 582 -22.85 27.91 26.13
CA ASN A 582 -23.62 26.74 25.68
C ASN A 582 -23.20 26.21 24.31
N THR A 583 -22.56 27.03 23.46
CA THR A 583 -22.26 26.71 22.05
C THR A 583 -20.80 26.97 21.65
N SER A 584 -19.94 27.38 22.58
CA SER A 584 -18.53 27.63 22.25
C SER A 584 -17.59 27.60 23.45
N VAL A 585 -16.31 27.34 23.17
CA VAL A 585 -15.18 27.64 24.05
C VAL A 585 -14.34 28.73 23.41
N LYS A 586 -14.09 29.81 24.17
CA LYS A 586 -13.34 30.99 23.73
C LYS A 586 -12.10 31.22 24.59
N LEU A 587 -11.15 31.99 24.09
CA LEU A 587 -9.96 32.41 24.84
C LEU A 587 -10.14 33.81 25.42
N LYS A 588 -9.94 33.96 26.73
CA LYS A 588 -9.62 35.24 27.36
C LYS A 588 -8.13 35.41 27.37
N VAL A 589 -7.63 36.51 26.81
CA VAL A 589 -6.20 36.80 26.75
C VAL A 589 -5.90 37.91 27.76
N SER A 590 -4.84 37.76 28.53
CA SER A 590 -4.44 38.74 29.55
C SER A 590 -2.93 38.94 29.54
N LYS A 591 -2.50 40.19 29.59
CA LYS A 591 -1.09 40.54 29.80
C LYS A 591 -0.74 40.20 31.26
N LYS A 592 0.38 39.51 31.45
CA LYS A 592 0.91 39.15 32.75
C LYS A 592 1.49 40.36 33.46
#